data_AF-A0A2V6UXU6-F1
#
_entry.id   AF-A0A2V6UXU6-F1
#
_cell.length_a   1.000
_cell.length_b   1.000
_cell.length_c   1.000
_cell.angle_alpha   90.00
_cell.angle_beta   90.00
_cell.angle_gamma   90.00
#
_symmetry.space_group_name_H-M   'P 1'
#
loop_
_entity.id
_entity.type
_entity.pdbx_description
1 polymer ?
#
loop_
_entity_poly.entity_id
_entity_poly.type
_entity_poly.pdbx_seq_one_letter_code
_entity_poly.pdbx_strand_id
1 'polypeptide(L)'
;IARVDEVAEIPVLRPLIGMDKLEITAEAQRLRTFEISIEPDADCCTLFVPRHPATRVSADEIVAAEARLELPRLITLGVEGARLETFEFPAAAVASRS
;
A
#
# COMPACT_ATOMS: atom_id res chain seq x y z
N ILE A 1 -16.91 -5.22 -5.39
CA ILE A 1 -16.71 -4.40 -4.17
C ILE A 1 -15.83 -5.23 -3.26
N ALA A 2 -14.64 -4.71 -2.93
CA ALA A 2 -13.65 -5.47 -2.18
C ALA A 2 -14.02 -5.44 -0.70
N ARG A 3 -13.74 -6.50 0.07
CA ARG A 3 -14.05 -6.57 1.51
C ARG A 3 -13.42 -5.44 2.33
N VAL A 4 -12.33 -4.87 1.83
CA VAL A 4 -11.68 -3.68 2.40
C VAL A 4 -12.62 -2.46 2.41
N ASP A 5 -13.56 -2.36 1.47
CA ASP A 5 -14.54 -1.27 1.44
C ASP A 5 -15.57 -1.39 2.58
N GLU A 6 -15.81 -2.59 3.10
CA GLU A 6 -16.81 -2.83 4.17
C GLU A 6 -16.33 -2.30 5.53
N VAL A 7 -15.01 -2.20 5.73
CA VAL A 7 -14.38 -1.71 6.97
C VAL A 7 -13.89 -0.27 6.87
N ALA A 8 -13.88 0.32 5.67
CA ALA A 8 -13.43 1.69 5.48
C ALA A 8 -14.57 2.68 5.77
N GLU A 9 -14.38 3.53 6.77
CA GLU A 9 -15.32 4.62 7.08
C GLU A 9 -15.21 5.81 6.11
N ILE A 10 -14.19 5.81 5.24
CA ILE A 10 -13.90 6.85 4.25
C ILE A 10 -13.82 6.27 2.83
N PRO A 11 -14.09 7.08 1.78
CA PRO A 11 -14.01 6.61 0.41
C PRO A 11 -12.61 6.12 0.00
N VAL A 12 -12.52 4.88 -0.52
CA VAL A 12 -11.28 4.32 -1.08
C VAL A 12 -11.20 4.63 -2.58
N LEU A 13 -10.36 5.59 -2.95
CA LEU A 13 -10.14 5.96 -4.35
C LEU A 13 -9.23 4.96 -5.07
N ARG A 14 -9.65 4.48 -6.23
CA ARG A 14 -8.91 3.50 -7.06
C ARG A 14 -8.60 4.08 -8.44
N PRO A 15 -7.71 5.09 -8.55
CA PRO A 15 -7.44 5.78 -9.81
C PRO A 15 -6.92 4.87 -10.93
N LEU A 16 -6.31 3.74 -10.58
CA LEU A 16 -5.74 2.78 -11.53
C LEU A 16 -6.70 1.63 -11.92
N ILE A 17 -7.96 1.62 -11.44
CA ILE A 17 -8.87 0.47 -11.61
C ILE A 17 -9.18 0.12 -13.08
N GLY A 18 -9.09 1.10 -13.97
CA GLY A 18 -9.35 0.94 -15.41
C GLY A 18 -8.09 0.86 -16.27
N MET A 19 -6.90 0.86 -15.68
CA MET A 19 -5.64 0.86 -16.42
C MET A 19 -5.03 -0.54 -16.46
N ASP A 20 -4.42 -0.90 -17.59
CA ASP A 20 -3.56 -2.07 -17.67
C ASP A 20 -2.13 -1.77 -17.15
N LYS A 21 -1.31 -2.82 -17.07
CA LYS A 21 0.06 -2.71 -16.54
C LYS A 21 0.97 -1.82 -17.41
N LEU A 22 0.79 -1.85 -18.73
CA LEU A 22 1.61 -1.05 -19.64
C LEU A 22 1.26 0.42 -19.51
N GLU A 23 -0.02 0.76 -19.37
CA GLU A 23 -0.49 2.12 -19.13
C GLU A 23 0.04 2.69 -17.81
N ILE A 24 -0.02 1.91 -16.72
CA ILE A 24 0.53 2.31 -15.41
C ILE A 24 2.04 2.54 -15.51
N THR A 25 2.75 1.66 -16.22
CA THR A 25 4.21 1.76 -16.38
C THR A 25 4.60 2.99 -17.19
N ALA A 26 3.89 3.26 -18.29
CA ALA A 26 4.13 4.45 -19.11
C ALA A 26 3.92 5.74 -18.30
N GLU A 27 2.88 5.77 -17.46
CA GLU A 27 2.60 6.91 -16.58
C GLU A 27 3.69 7.09 -15.51
N ALA A 28 4.17 6.00 -14.90
CA ALA A 28 5.28 6.03 -13.94
C ALA A 28 6.59 6.54 -14.59
N GLN A 29 6.86 6.16 -15.84
CA GLN A 29 8.01 6.67 -16.59
C GLN A 29 7.85 8.16 -16.91
N ARG A 30 6.66 8.59 -17.33
CA ARG A 30 6.33 10.01 -17.58
C ARG A 30 6.51 10.87 -16.33
N LEU A 31 6.13 10.34 -15.16
CA LEU A 31 6.29 10.98 -13.85
C LEU A 31 7.70 10.83 -13.27
N ARG A 32 8.57 10.04 -13.90
CA ARG A 32 9.93 9.72 -13.45
C ARG A 32 9.98 8.99 -12.09
N THR A 33 8.94 8.21 -11.78
CA THR A 33 8.87 7.37 -10.56
C THR A 33 9.19 5.90 -10.82
N PHE A 34 9.24 5.48 -12.09
CA PHE A 34 9.42 4.09 -12.46
C PHE A 34 10.69 3.47 -11.88
N GLU A 35 11.86 4.10 -12.06
CA GLU A 35 13.16 3.57 -11.59
C GLU A 35 13.18 3.32 -10.08
N ILE A 36 12.65 4.27 -9.30
CA ILE A 36 12.54 4.13 -7.83
C ILE A 36 11.58 3.00 -7.45
N SER A 37 10.48 2.85 -8.19
CA SER A 37 9.43 1.88 -7.88
C SER A 37 9.82 0.43 -8.18
N ILE A 38 10.86 0.19 -8.97
CA ILE A 38 11.36 -1.15 -9.33
C ILE A 38 12.62 -1.57 -8.55
N GLU A 39 13.08 -0.73 -7.62
CA GLU A 39 14.21 -1.08 -6.76
C GLU A 39 13.95 -2.39 -6.02
N PRO A 40 14.95 -3.29 -5.87
CA PRO A 40 14.75 -4.57 -5.19
C PRO A 40 14.31 -4.35 -3.73
N ASP A 41 13.06 -4.65 -3.42
CA ASP A 41 12.54 -4.60 -2.06
C ASP A 41 13.06 -5.79 -1.23
N ALA A 42 13.49 -5.52 0.00
CA ALA A 42 14.00 -6.51 0.92
C ALA A 42 12.85 -7.30 1.56
N ASP A 43 12.49 -8.42 0.92
CA ASP A 43 11.98 -9.65 1.53
C ASP A 43 10.73 -9.61 2.41
N CYS A 44 9.97 -8.51 2.53
CA CYS A 44 8.71 -8.57 3.27
C CYS A 44 7.62 -9.31 2.48
N CYS A 45 7.57 -9.09 1.16
CA CYS A 45 6.53 -9.67 0.30
C CYS A 45 6.64 -11.20 0.16
N THR A 46 7.84 -11.77 0.08
CA THR A 46 8.03 -13.23 -0.01
C THR A 46 7.74 -13.94 1.31
N LEU A 47 8.02 -13.29 2.44
CA LEU A 47 7.79 -13.86 3.78
C LEU A 47 6.31 -14.01 4.13
N PHE A 48 5.46 -13.08 3.67
CA PHE A 48 4.04 -13.04 4.05
C PHE A 48 3.07 -13.48 2.95
N VAL A 49 3.54 -13.71 1.72
CA VAL A 49 2.68 -14.23 0.65
C VAL A 49 2.40 -15.72 0.88
N PRO A 50 1.13 -16.11 1.13
CA PRO A 50 0.78 -17.52 1.22
C PRO A 50 0.98 -18.19 -0.14
N ARG A 51 1.42 -19.45 -0.14
CA ARG A 51 1.63 -20.24 -1.38
C ARG A 51 0.38 -20.32 -2.27
N HIS A 52 -0.81 -20.26 -1.67
CA HIS A 52 -2.09 -20.29 -2.37
C HIS A 52 -2.98 -19.16 -1.85
N PRO A 53 -2.90 -17.95 -2.43
CA PRO A 53 -3.76 -16.84 -2.03
C PRO A 53 -5.20 -17.14 -2.41
N ALA A 54 -6.12 -16.93 -1.46
CA ALA A 54 -7.54 -17.10 -1.72
C ALA A 54 -8.06 -15.95 -2.60
N THR A 55 -8.65 -16.28 -3.75
CA THR A 55 -9.22 -15.28 -4.68
C THR A 55 -10.66 -14.90 -4.31
N ARG A 56 -11.31 -15.67 -3.44
CA ARG A 56 -12.64 -15.40 -2.88
C ARG A 56 -12.70 -15.93 -1.45
N VAL A 57 -13.05 -15.06 -0.50
CA VAL A 57 -13.18 -15.37 0.93
C VAL A 57 -14.54 -14.87 1.41
N SER A 58 -15.22 -15.57 2.31
CA SER A 58 -16.47 -15.13 2.95
C SER A 58 -16.22 -14.20 4.15
N ALA A 59 -17.24 -13.49 4.61
CA ALA A 59 -17.12 -12.61 5.78
C ALA A 59 -16.83 -13.43 7.06
N ASP A 60 -17.50 -14.58 7.23
CA ASP A 60 -17.32 -15.46 8.39
C ASP A 60 -15.87 -15.99 8.48
N GLU A 61 -15.27 -16.33 7.34
CA GLU A 61 -13.86 -16.76 7.28
C GLU A 61 -12.90 -15.64 7.70
N ILE A 62 -13.20 -14.38 7.35
CA ILE A 62 -12.41 -13.21 7.77
C ILE A 62 -12.53 -13.02 9.28
N VAL A 63 -13.75 -13.00 9.82
CA VAL A 63 -13.99 -12.84 11.27
C VAL A 63 -13.31 -13.95 12.07
N ALA A 64 -13.39 -15.19 11.60
CA ALA A 64 -12.71 -16.31 12.25
C ALA A 64 -11.17 -16.19 12.21
N ALA A 65 -10.60 -15.66 11.12
CA ALA A 65 -9.17 -15.40 11.02
C ALA A 65 -8.74 -14.25 11.94
N GLU A 66 -9.51 -13.16 11.96
CA GLU A 66 -9.27 -11.98 12.80
C GLU A 66 -9.37 -12.29 14.29
N ALA A 67 -10.30 -13.16 14.71
CA ALA A 67 -10.45 -13.58 16.10
C ALA A 67 -9.21 -14.29 16.68
N ARG A 68 -8.29 -14.74 15.83
CA ARG A 68 -7.01 -15.36 16.23
C ARG A 68 -5.90 -14.33 16.49
N LEU A 69 -6.17 -13.05 16.25
CA LEU A 69 -5.21 -11.96 16.37
C LEU A 69 -5.69 -10.95 17.43
N GLU A 70 -4.74 -10.41 18.19
CA GLU A 70 -5.02 -9.28 19.10
C GLU A 70 -5.06 -7.96 18.33
N LEU A 71 -6.02 -7.81 17.41
CA LEU A 71 -6.10 -6.67 16.50
C LEU A 71 -6.03 -5.30 17.20
N PRO A 72 -6.75 -5.03 18.31
CA PRO A 72 -6.66 -3.73 18.97
C PRO A 72 -5.23 -3.39 19.42
N ARG A 73 -4.49 -4.37 19.94
CA ARG A 73 -3.11 -4.19 20.37
C ARG A 73 -2.17 -3.95 19.19
N LEU A 74 -2.33 -4.73 18.12
CA LEU A 74 -1.51 -4.63 16.91
C LEU A 74 -1.73 -3.29 16.20
N ILE A 75 -2.98 -2.83 16.09
CA ILE A 75 -3.33 -1.53 15.51
C ILE A 75 -2.72 -0.41 16.35
N THR A 76 -2.89 -0.45 17.67
CA THR A 76 -2.31 0.56 18.58
C THR A 76 -0.80 0.65 18.41
N LEU A 77 -0.11 -0.49 18.42
CA LEU A 77 1.34 -0.55 18.21
C LEU A 77 1.76 0.05 16.86
N GLY A 78 1.02 -0.24 15.79
CA GLY A 78 1.32 0.28 14.45
C GLY A 78 1.13 1.80 14.35
N VAL A 79 0.09 2.34 14.98
CA VAL A 79 -0.19 3.78 15.00
C VAL A 79 0.82 4.52 15.88
N GLU A 80 1.11 4.02 17.09
CA GLU A 80 2.07 4.63 18.01
C GLU A 80 3.51 4.62 17.47
N GLY A 81 3.86 3.60 16.66
CA GLY A 81 5.17 3.49 16.02
C GLY A 81 5.33 4.33 14.74
N ALA A 82 4.27 4.98 14.25
CA ALA A 82 4.30 5.73 13.00
C ALA A 82 5.15 7.01 13.11
N ARG A 83 5.84 7.37 12.02
CA ARG A 83 6.63 8.61 11.91
C ARG A 83 6.00 9.54 10.87
N LEU A 84 5.94 10.83 11.20
CA LEU A 84 5.48 11.87 10.29
C LEU A 84 6.69 12.56 9.65
N GLU A 85 6.76 12.51 8.32
CA GLU A 85 7.75 13.22 7.52
C GLU A 85 7.01 14.13 6.53
N THR A 86 7.48 15.37 6.37
CA THR A 86 6.87 16.37 5.48
C THR A 86 7.82 16.68 4.34
N PHE A 87 7.31 16.58 3.11
CA PHE A 87 8.03 16.88 1.87
C PHE A 87 7.28 17.95 1.09
N GLU A 88 8.02 18.83 0.41
CA GLU A 88 7.45 19.86 -0.46
C GLU A 88 7.78 19.58 -1.93
N PHE A 89 6.81 19.79 -2.82
CA PHE A 89 7.00 19.69 -4.27
C PHE A 89 6.48 20.96 -4.99
N PRO A 90 7.26 21.57 -5.92
CA PRO A 90 8.63 21.19 -6.27
C PRO A 90 9.53 21.40 -5.06
N ALA A 91 10.48 20.48 -4.85
CA ALA A 91 11.48 20.65 -3.80
C ALA A 91 12.09 22.03 -4.00
N ALA A 92 12.06 22.89 -2.97
CA ALA A 92 12.66 24.22 -3.04
C ALA A 92 14.04 24.05 -3.68
N ALA A 93 14.23 24.64 -4.87
CA ALA A 93 15.39 24.35 -5.71
C ALA A 93 16.62 24.35 -4.83
N VAL A 94 17.36 23.23 -4.80
CA VAL A 94 18.65 23.13 -4.12
C VAL A 94 19.49 24.25 -4.73
N ALA A 95 19.53 25.40 -4.05
CA ALA A 95 20.20 26.58 -4.54
C ALA A 95 21.65 26.19 -4.68
N SER A 96 22.10 26.11 -5.93
CA SER A 96 23.51 25.92 -6.26
C SER A 96 24.34 26.84 -5.39
N ARG A 97 25.24 26.30 -4.59
CA ARG A 97 26.36 27.05 -4.05
C ARG A 97 27.62 26.27 -4.34
N SER A 98 28.44 26.96 -5.15
CA SER A 98 29.85 26.71 -5.50
C SER A 98 30.71 26.33 -4.31
#